data_AF-A0A524KU23-F1
#
_entry.id   AF-A0A524KU23-F1
#
_cell.length_a   1.000
_cell.length_b   1.000
_cell.length_c   1.000
_cell.angle_alpha   90.00
_cell.angle_beta   90.00
_cell.angle_gamma   90.00
#
_symmetry.space_group_name_H-M   'P 1'
#
loop_
_entity.id
_entity.type
_entity.pdbx_description
1 polymer ?
#
loop_
_entity_poly.entity_id
_entity_poly.type
_entity_poly.pdbx_seq_one_letter_code
_entity_poly.pdbx_strand_id
1 'polypeptide(L)'
;MRGLAKAGIEVQIVEEGRGGAGSTEGFCFATSYKNELLAGGRKICGSAQMRARGVFLQHGSVLIDLDPLAVCAAIGKTKDAARAQKIEAAVTSVRETMGGGVISIDDLCRGIAAGFEEVLHIRLVKDELSPEEEALKDTLLEGKYMRDEWNMKGRGAGSGH
;
A
#
# COMPACT_ATOMS: atom_id res chain seq x y z
N MET A 1 5.98 -9.33 6.59
CA MET A 1 5.66 -9.76 7.97
C MET A 1 6.72 -9.32 8.97
N ARG A 2 7.96 -9.85 8.93
CA ARG A 2 9.00 -9.55 9.95
C ARG A 2 9.22 -8.05 10.18
N GLY A 3 9.19 -7.25 9.12
CA GLY A 3 9.38 -5.80 9.24
C GLY A 3 8.29 -5.09 10.06
N LEU A 4 7.02 -5.48 9.89
CA LEU A 4 5.92 -4.93 10.69
C LEU A 4 5.99 -5.44 12.14
N ALA A 5 6.35 -6.71 12.35
CA ALA A 5 6.55 -7.26 13.69
C ALA A 5 7.65 -6.52 14.47
N LYS A 6 8.76 -6.15 13.81
CA LYS A 6 9.82 -5.32 14.40
C LYS A 6 9.36 -3.90 14.75
N ALA A 7 8.31 -3.41 14.09
CA ALA A 7 7.65 -2.15 14.43
C ALA A 7 6.54 -2.33 15.50
N GLY A 8 6.41 -3.52 16.09
CA GLY A 8 5.40 -3.83 17.11
C GLY A 8 4.01 -4.15 16.55
N ILE A 9 3.92 -4.45 15.25
CA ILE A 9 2.66 -4.72 14.56
C ILE A 9 2.62 -6.20 14.14
N GLU A 10 1.83 -6.97 14.86
CA GLU A 10 1.60 -8.38 14.56
C GLU A 10 0.69 -8.54 13.33
N VAL A 11 1.16 -9.31 12.35
CA VAL A 11 0.44 -9.54 11.10
C VAL A 11 0.43 -11.00 10.69
N GLN A 12 -0.62 -11.39 9.99
CA GLN A 12 -0.84 -12.72 9.45
C GLN A 12 -0.98 -12.64 7.92
N ILE A 13 -0.55 -13.68 7.22
CA ILE A 13 -0.79 -13.82 5.78
C ILE A 13 -2.14 -14.51 5.56
N VAL A 14 -2.92 -14.00 4.62
CA VAL A 14 -4.10 -14.68 4.10
C VAL A 14 -3.67 -15.88 3.25
N GLU A 15 -3.87 -17.09 3.76
CA GLU A 15 -3.58 -18.34 3.03
C GLU A 15 -4.64 -18.67 1.96
N GLU A 16 -5.90 -18.40 2.27
CA GLU A 16 -7.04 -18.54 1.36
C GLU A 16 -7.75 -17.18 1.25
N GLY A 17 -7.74 -16.61 0.03
CA GLY A 17 -8.38 -15.31 -0.20
C GLY A 17 -9.87 -15.38 0.13
N ARG A 18 -10.36 -14.47 0.96
CA ARG A 18 -11.80 -14.28 1.14
C ARG A 18 -12.33 -13.61 -0.12
N GLY A 19 -12.81 -14.41 -1.08
CA GLY A 19 -13.43 -13.90 -2.29
C GLY A 19 -14.56 -12.94 -1.94
N GLY A 20 -14.33 -11.64 -2.14
CA GLY A 20 -15.34 -10.58 -2.29
C GLY A 20 -16.53 -10.57 -1.33
N ALA A 21 -16.41 -11.08 -0.10
CA ALA A 21 -17.53 -11.09 0.84
C ALA A 21 -17.69 -9.71 1.51
N GLY A 22 -18.24 -8.77 0.75
CA GLY A 22 -18.57 -7.41 1.19
C GLY A 22 -17.98 -6.34 0.28
N SER A 23 -18.66 -6.03 -0.83
CA SER A 23 -18.27 -4.92 -1.70
C SER A 23 -18.35 -3.59 -0.95
N THR A 24 -17.20 -3.07 -0.52
CA THR A 24 -17.03 -1.62 -0.32
C THR A 24 -16.82 -1.02 -1.70
N GLU A 25 -17.91 -0.84 -2.47
CA GLU A 25 -17.90 -0.43 -3.88
C GLU A 25 -16.86 0.67 -4.18
N GLY A 26 -15.87 0.35 -5.02
CA GLY A 26 -14.79 1.27 -5.41
C GLY A 26 -13.60 1.40 -4.45
N PHE A 27 -13.65 0.83 -3.23
CA PHE A 27 -12.50 0.77 -2.32
C PHE A 27 -11.84 -0.60 -2.37
N CYS A 28 -11.04 -0.85 -3.41
CA CYS A 28 -10.37 -2.14 -3.65
C CYS A 28 -9.40 -2.54 -2.53
N PHE A 29 -8.94 -1.58 -1.72
CA PHE A 29 -8.07 -1.86 -0.58
C PHE A 29 -8.76 -2.74 0.47
N ALA A 30 -10.06 -2.59 0.72
CA ALA A 30 -10.75 -3.39 1.73
C ALA A 30 -10.99 -4.85 1.32
N THR A 31 -10.82 -5.19 0.04
CA THR A 31 -10.88 -6.57 -0.41
C THR A 31 -9.59 -7.29 -0.06
N SER A 32 -9.70 -8.44 0.60
CA SER A 32 -8.54 -9.26 0.99
C SER A 32 -8.29 -10.39 -0.02
N TYR A 33 -7.11 -10.41 -0.63
CA TYR A 33 -6.67 -11.46 -1.55
C TYR A 33 -5.65 -12.39 -0.89
N LYS A 34 -5.37 -13.53 -1.55
CA LYS A 34 -4.31 -14.44 -1.11
C LYS A 34 -2.97 -13.70 -1.02
N ASN A 35 -2.16 -14.04 -0.01
CA ASN A 35 -0.85 -13.45 0.26
C ASN A 35 -0.86 -11.99 0.74
N GLU A 36 -2.02 -11.46 1.13
CA GLU A 36 -2.09 -10.14 1.77
C GLU A 36 -1.86 -10.20 3.28
N LEU A 37 -1.47 -9.06 3.89
CA LEU A 37 -1.23 -8.97 5.32
C LEU A 37 -2.44 -8.41 6.05
N LEU A 38 -2.87 -9.14 7.08
CA LEU A 38 -3.92 -8.74 8.01
C LEU A 38 -3.35 -8.52 9.41
N ALA A 39 -3.85 -7.52 10.12
CA ALA A 39 -3.69 -7.36 11.56
C ALA A 39 -5.06 -7.51 12.22
N GLY A 40 -5.17 -8.39 13.23
CA GLY A 40 -6.46 -8.68 13.87
C GLY A 40 -7.55 -9.15 12.91
N GLY A 41 -7.18 -9.85 11.82
CA GLY A 41 -8.13 -10.31 10.80
C GLY A 41 -8.63 -9.23 9.81
N ARG A 42 -8.08 -8.01 9.88
CA ARG A 42 -8.41 -6.88 8.98
C ARG A 42 -7.19 -6.41 8.22
N LYS A 43 -7.39 -5.87 7.02
CA LYS A 43 -6.30 -5.48 6.12
C LYS A 43 -5.60 -4.22 6.62
N ILE A 44 -4.27 -4.25 6.65
CA ILE A 44 -3.43 -3.13 7.12
C ILE A 44 -2.54 -2.56 6.01
N CYS A 45 -2.19 -3.38 5.01
CA CYS A 45 -1.37 -2.93 3.88
C CYS A 45 -1.90 -3.43 2.53
N GLY A 46 -1.65 -2.64 1.49
CA GLY A 46 -1.82 -3.02 0.10
C GLY A 46 -0.45 -3.23 -0.53
N SER A 47 -0.32 -4.25 -1.38
CA SER A 47 0.92 -4.55 -2.09
C SER A 47 0.64 -4.68 -3.59
N ALA A 48 1.56 -4.21 -4.40
CA ALA A 48 1.58 -4.43 -5.84
C ALA A 48 2.99 -4.84 -6.26
N GLN A 49 3.04 -5.69 -7.30
CA GLN A 49 4.29 -6.18 -7.84
C GLN A 49 4.30 -6.10 -9.36
N MET A 50 5.48 -5.86 -9.92
CA MET A 50 5.75 -5.93 -11.34
C MET A 50 7.04 -6.70 -11.58
N ARG A 51 7.03 -7.60 -12.56
CA ARG A 51 8.22 -8.32 -13.05
C ARG A 51 8.37 -8.04 -14.53
N ALA A 52 9.47 -7.41 -14.92
CA ALA A 52 9.71 -7.06 -16.31
C ALA A 52 11.21 -6.99 -16.57
N ARG A 53 11.67 -7.52 -17.72
CA ARG A 53 13.06 -7.40 -18.20
C ARG A 53 14.12 -7.81 -17.15
N GLY A 54 13.87 -8.88 -16.42
CA GLY A 54 14.78 -9.37 -15.36
C GLY A 54 14.74 -8.57 -14.05
N VAL A 55 13.94 -7.51 -13.98
CA VAL A 55 13.77 -6.67 -12.78
C VAL A 55 12.47 -7.02 -12.06
N PHE A 56 12.52 -6.95 -10.72
CA PHE A 56 11.39 -7.08 -9.84
C PHE A 56 11.15 -5.77 -9.08
N LEU A 57 9.95 -5.21 -9.19
CA LEU A 57 9.50 -4.07 -8.42
C LEU A 57 8.39 -4.51 -7.47
N GLN A 58 8.62 -4.37 -6.18
CA GLN A 58 7.62 -4.53 -5.13
C GLN A 58 7.38 -3.16 -4.49
N HIS A 59 6.12 -2.74 -4.45
CA HIS A 59 5.73 -1.53 -3.73
C HIS A 59 4.38 -1.74 -3.05
N GLY A 60 4.00 -0.80 -2.19
CA GLY A 60 2.76 -0.92 -1.44
C GLY A 60 2.50 0.29 -0.56
N SER A 61 1.40 0.21 0.17
CA SER A 61 0.99 1.20 1.16
C SER A 61 0.67 0.49 2.47
N VAL A 62 1.06 1.11 3.59
CA VAL A 62 0.67 0.70 4.94
C VAL A 62 -0.20 1.81 5.50
N LEU A 63 -1.40 1.47 6.00
CA LEU A 63 -2.30 2.46 6.57
C LEU A 63 -1.85 2.84 7.98
N ILE A 64 -1.31 4.04 8.13
CA ILE A 64 -0.90 4.57 9.43
C ILE A 64 -2.13 4.90 10.29
N ASP A 65 -3.11 5.53 9.66
CA ASP A 65 -4.37 5.95 10.27
C ASP A 65 -5.51 5.80 9.25
N LEU A 66 -6.75 5.73 9.74
CA LEU A 66 -7.93 5.51 8.91
C LEU A 66 -9.10 6.37 9.41
N ASP A 67 -9.62 7.23 8.53
CA ASP A 67 -10.95 7.83 8.65
C ASP A 67 -11.86 7.22 7.57
N PRO A 68 -12.73 6.25 7.94
CA PRO A 68 -13.63 5.58 7.01
C PRO A 68 -14.60 6.54 6.31
N LEU A 69 -15.05 7.61 6.98
CA LEU A 69 -15.95 8.60 6.39
C LEU A 69 -15.21 9.47 5.37
N ALA A 70 -13.95 9.82 5.63
CA ALA A 70 -13.10 10.49 4.65
C ALA A 70 -12.86 9.61 3.42
N VAL A 71 -12.64 8.30 3.60
CA VAL A 71 -12.52 7.33 2.49
C VAL A 71 -13.79 7.29 1.66
N CYS A 72 -14.97 7.21 2.31
CA CYS A 72 -16.25 7.27 1.61
C CYS A 72 -16.40 8.55 0.78
N ALA A 73 -16.07 9.71 1.37
CA ALA A 73 -16.16 10.99 0.69
C ALA A 73 -15.21 11.08 -0.51
N ALA A 74 -14.01 10.53 -0.41
CA ALA A 74 -13.03 10.54 -1.51
C ALA A 74 -13.43 9.63 -2.69
N ILE A 75 -13.97 8.44 -2.40
CA ILE A 75 -14.22 7.42 -3.44
C ILE A 75 -15.65 7.48 -3.98
N GLY A 76 -16.63 7.75 -3.13
CA GLY A 76 -18.05 7.79 -3.48
C GLY A 76 -18.64 9.20 -3.62
N LYS A 77 -17.86 10.25 -3.31
CA LYS A 77 -18.31 11.66 -3.25
C LYS A 77 -19.45 11.91 -2.24
N THR A 78 -19.68 10.98 -1.32
CA THR A 78 -20.69 11.09 -0.26
C THR A 78 -20.16 10.49 1.04
N LYS A 79 -20.62 11.03 2.18
CA LYS A 79 -20.41 10.41 3.48
C LYS A 79 -21.53 9.39 3.71
N ASP A 80 -21.19 8.12 3.66
CA ASP A 80 -22.11 7.00 3.91
C ASP A 80 -21.64 6.23 5.14
N ALA A 81 -22.46 6.29 6.20
CA ALA A 81 -22.16 5.64 7.48
C ALA A 81 -22.22 4.11 7.40
N ALA A 82 -23.14 3.54 6.62
CA ALA A 82 -23.25 2.10 6.45
C ALA A 82 -22.03 1.56 5.69
N ARG A 83 -21.54 2.32 4.70
CA ARG A 83 -20.28 2.01 4.00
C ARG A 83 -19.06 2.17 4.90
N ALA A 84 -19.01 3.22 5.72
CA ALA A 84 -17.93 3.44 6.68
C ALA A 84 -17.78 2.27 7.66
N GLN A 85 -18.89 1.76 8.21
CA GLN A 85 -18.88 0.57 9.08
C GLN A 85 -18.32 -0.67 8.38
N LYS A 86 -18.63 -0.88 7.09
CA LYS A 86 -18.06 -1.99 6.31
C LYS A 86 -16.54 -1.82 6.12
N ILE A 87 -16.07 -0.59 5.92
CA ILE A 87 -14.64 -0.29 5.82
C ILE A 87 -13.94 -0.59 7.15
N GLU A 88 -14.48 -0.13 8.28
CA GLU A 88 -13.94 -0.40 9.64
C GLU A 88 -13.86 -1.90 9.93
N ALA A 89 -14.86 -2.67 9.50
CA ALA A 89 -14.90 -4.12 9.68
C ALA A 89 -13.86 -4.87 8.82
N ALA A 90 -13.41 -4.28 7.70
CA ALA A 90 -12.52 -4.92 6.74
C ALA A 90 -11.06 -4.44 6.84
N VAL A 91 -10.84 -3.22 7.31
CA VAL A 91 -9.55 -2.51 7.27
C VAL A 91 -9.20 -2.02 8.66
N THR A 92 -7.90 -2.05 8.97
CA THR A 92 -7.34 -1.48 10.18
C THR A 92 -6.13 -0.60 9.85
N SER A 93 -5.64 0.13 10.86
CA SER A 93 -4.49 1.01 10.75
C SER A 93 -3.44 0.67 11.79
N VAL A 94 -2.21 1.13 11.58
CA VAL A 94 -1.12 0.99 12.55
C VAL A 94 -1.54 1.56 13.91
N ARG A 95 -2.10 2.77 13.94
CA ARG A 95 -2.58 3.41 15.17
C ARG A 95 -3.57 2.52 15.93
N GLU A 96 -4.55 1.96 15.23
CA GLU A 96 -5.57 1.11 15.84
C GLU A 96 -4.98 -0.18 16.40
N THR A 97 -4.09 -0.84 15.64
CA THR A 97 -3.43 -2.08 16.09
C THR A 97 -2.56 -1.88 17.33
N MET A 98 -2.10 -0.65 17.57
CA MET A 98 -1.33 -0.27 18.76
C MET A 98 -2.20 0.30 19.89
N GLY A 99 -3.53 0.13 19.83
CA GLY A 99 -4.45 0.62 20.87
C GLY A 99 -4.49 2.15 20.98
N GLY A 100 -4.31 2.87 19.86
CA GLY A 100 -4.25 4.33 19.83
C GLY A 100 -2.84 4.91 20.01
N GLY A 101 -1.83 4.06 20.19
CA GLY A 101 -0.43 4.46 20.27
C GLY A 101 0.06 5.19 19.01
N VAL A 102 1.19 5.89 19.15
CA VAL A 102 1.85 6.61 18.06
C VAL A 102 3.19 5.95 17.78
N ILE A 103 3.41 5.60 16.52
CA ILE A 103 4.72 5.25 15.98
C ILE A 103 5.15 6.34 15.01
N SER A 104 6.44 6.69 15.02
CA SER A 104 6.97 7.60 14.01
C SER A 104 7.08 6.89 12.66
N ILE A 105 6.98 7.64 11.56
CA ILE A 105 7.23 7.07 10.22
C ILE A 105 8.64 6.46 10.15
N ASP A 106 9.62 7.10 10.78
CA ASP A 106 10.99 6.61 10.79
C ASP A 106 11.14 5.27 11.53
N ASP A 107 10.45 5.08 12.66
CA ASP A 107 10.44 3.81 13.39
C ASP A 107 9.79 2.69 12.56
N LEU A 108 8.66 3.00 11.90
CA LEU A 108 8.02 2.05 11.01
C LEU A 108 8.93 1.68 9.84
N CYS A 109 9.56 2.67 9.20
CA CYS A 109 10.52 2.47 8.12
C CYS A 109 11.74 1.65 8.58
N ARG A 110 12.28 1.92 9.78
CA ARG A 110 13.37 1.13 10.38
C ARG A 110 12.96 -0.32 10.60
N GLY A 111 11.77 -0.56 11.15
CA GLY A 111 11.24 -1.91 11.32
C GLY A 111 11.14 -2.65 9.98
N ILE A 112 10.55 -2.00 8.97
CA ILE A 112 10.43 -2.56 7.61
C ILE A 112 11.79 -2.86 7.00
N ALA A 113 12.74 -1.91 7.03
CA ALA A 113 14.09 -2.07 6.51
C ALA A 113 14.83 -3.25 7.16
N ALA A 114 14.81 -3.32 8.50
CA ALA A 114 15.42 -4.43 9.24
C ALA A 114 14.76 -5.78 8.91
N GLY A 115 13.45 -5.79 8.61
CA GLY A 115 12.76 -6.98 8.12
C GLY A 115 13.24 -7.43 6.74
N PHE A 116 13.51 -6.49 5.84
CA PHE A 116 14.07 -6.80 4.51
C PHE A 116 15.50 -7.32 4.60
N GLU A 117 16.36 -6.65 5.36
CA GLU A 117 17.76 -7.09 5.58
C GLU A 117 17.83 -8.51 6.13
N GLU A 118 17.00 -8.81 7.15
CA GLU A 118 16.97 -10.13 7.78
C GLU A 118 16.46 -11.23 6.85
N VAL A 119 15.38 -10.98 6.11
CA VAL A 119 14.74 -12.02 5.27
C VAL A 119 15.48 -12.23 3.96
N LEU A 120 16.02 -11.18 3.36
CA LEU A 120 16.74 -11.26 2.09
C LEU A 120 18.25 -11.48 2.27
N HIS A 121 18.74 -11.45 3.52
CA HIS A 121 20.17 -11.52 3.83
C HIS A 121 21.00 -10.46 3.10
N ILE A 122 20.46 -9.24 3.07
CA ILE A 122 21.10 -8.07 2.46
C ILE A 122 21.40 -7.01 3.52
N ARG A 123 22.17 -5.99 3.13
CA ARG A 123 22.33 -4.76 3.89
C ARG A 123 21.79 -3.59 3.07
N LEU A 124 20.87 -2.83 3.64
CA LEU A 124 20.37 -1.61 3.06
C LEU A 124 21.31 -0.47 3.44
N VAL A 125 21.78 0.25 2.43
CA VAL A 125 22.60 1.44 2.62
C VAL A 125 21.76 2.62 2.13
N LYS A 126 21.67 3.66 2.97
CA LYS A 126 21.00 4.90 2.57
C LYS A 126 21.80 5.52 1.44
N ASP A 127 21.12 5.83 0.35
CA ASP A 127 21.69 6.46 -0.83
C ASP A 127 20.66 7.43 -1.44
N GLU A 128 21.13 8.27 -2.36
CA GLU A 128 20.31 9.20 -3.13
C GLU A 128 20.11 8.68 -4.56
N LEU A 129 19.19 9.29 -5.30
CA LEU A 129 19.03 8.96 -6.71
C LEU A 129 20.28 9.40 -7.48
N SER A 130 20.74 8.54 -8.39
CA SER A 130 21.79 8.89 -9.34
C SER A 130 21.34 10.01 -10.29
N PRO A 131 22.27 10.77 -10.90
CA PRO A 131 21.92 11.78 -11.91
C PRO A 131 21.08 11.22 -13.06
N GLU A 132 21.32 9.97 -13.47
CA GLU A 132 20.55 9.28 -14.49
C GLU A 132 19.11 8.98 -14.05
N GLU A 133 18.92 8.56 -12.79
CA GLU A 133 17.59 8.32 -12.21
C GLU A 133 16.81 9.63 -12.02
N GLU A 134 17.49 10.71 -11.61
CA GLU A 134 16.89 12.03 -11.50
C GLU A 134 16.42 12.55 -12.87
N ALA A 135 17.26 12.45 -13.90
CA ALA A 135 16.90 12.84 -15.27
C ALA A 135 15.73 11.99 -15.82
N LEU A 136 15.70 10.69 -15.49
CA LEU A 136 14.61 9.80 -15.86
C LEU A 136 13.31 10.17 -15.13
N LYS A 137 13.39 10.47 -13.83
CA LYS A 137 12.26 10.94 -13.01
C LYS A 137 11.66 12.20 -13.63
N ASP A 138 12.47 13.20 -13.96
CA ASP A 138 12.00 14.46 -14.56
C ASP A 138 11.32 14.23 -15.92
N THR A 139 11.95 13.43 -16.78
CA THR A 139 11.36 13.03 -18.09
C THR A 139 10.00 12.36 -17.91
N LEU A 140 9.85 11.47 -16.92
CA LEU A 140 8.60 10.78 -16.62
C LEU A 140 7.55 11.70 -15.99
N LEU A 141 7.95 12.66 -15.17
CA LEU A 141 7.02 13.64 -14.60
C LEU A 141 6.41 14.49 -15.73
N GLU A 142 7.25 15.12 -16.56
CA GLU A 142 6.82 16.03 -17.64
C GLU A 142 6.06 15.31 -18.76
N GLY A 143 6.56 14.14 -19.17
CA GLY A 143 6.00 13.39 -20.31
C GLY A 143 4.75 12.60 -19.97
N LYS A 144 4.49 12.35 -18.68
CA LYS A 144 3.53 11.33 -18.26
C LYS A 144 2.80 11.67 -16.96
N TYR A 145 3.45 11.62 -15.80
CA TYR A 145 2.72 11.64 -14.52
C TYR A 145 2.10 12.99 -14.16
N MET A 146 2.55 14.11 -14.74
CA MET A 146 1.91 15.43 -14.61
C MET A 146 0.83 15.70 -15.66
N ARG A 147 0.60 14.79 -16.61
CA ARG A 147 -0.38 15.01 -17.70
C ARG A 147 -1.72 14.41 -17.35
N ASP A 148 -2.78 15.19 -17.55
CA ASP A 148 -4.16 14.74 -17.39
C ASP A 148 -4.49 13.55 -18.31
N GLU A 149 -3.90 13.49 -19.51
CA GLU A 149 -4.11 12.34 -20.40
C GLU A 149 -3.67 11.04 -19.73
N TRP A 150 -2.53 11.04 -19.06
CA TRP A 150 -2.05 9.87 -18.33
C TRP A 150 -2.93 9.59 -17.10
N ASN A 151 -3.20 10.61 -16.28
CA ASN A 151 -3.91 10.44 -15.02
C ASN A 151 -5.39 10.05 -15.20
N MET A 152 -6.02 10.47 -16.31
CA MET A 152 -7.43 10.20 -16.60
C MET A 152 -7.64 9.03 -17.57
N LYS A 153 -6.72 8.79 -18.51
CA LYS A 153 -6.88 7.75 -19.56
C LYS A 153 -5.85 6.62 -19.48
N GLY A 154 -4.82 6.75 -18.65
CA GLY A 154 -3.75 5.75 -18.51
C GLY A 154 -2.84 5.67 -19.73
N ARG A 155 -2.26 4.49 -19.99
CA ARG A 155 -1.68 4.20 -21.32
C ARG A 155 -2.83 4.23 -22.31
N GLY A 156 -2.90 5.26 -23.15
CA GLY A 156 -3.81 5.27 -24.30
C GLY A 156 -3.71 3.95 -25.06
N ALA A 157 -4.84 3.44 -25.54
CA ALA A 157 -4.86 2.33 -26.48
C ALA A 157 -4.05 2.71 -27.74
N GLY A 158 -2.76 2.37 -27.77
CA GLY A 158 -1.86 2.70 -28.87
C GLY A 158 -0.50 3.20 -28.40
N SER A 159 0.39 2.27 -28.03
CA SER A 159 1.85 2.38 -28.19
C SER A 159 2.51 1.12 -27.63
N GLY A 160 2.29 0.01 -28.33
CA GLY A 160 3.26 -1.08 -28.36
C GLY A 160 4.35 -0.71 -29.35
N HIS A 161 5.59 -0.61 -28.87
CA HIS A 161 6.78 -0.89 -29.66
C HIS A 161 7.45 -2.08 -28.99
#